data_AF-A0A0G3IL34-F1
#
_entry.id   AF-A0A0G3IL34-F1
#
_cell.length_a   1.000
_cell.length_b   1.000
_cell.length_c   1.000
_cell.angle_alpha   90.00
_cell.angle_beta   90.00
_cell.angle_gamma   90.00
#
_symmetry.space_group_name_H-M   'P 1'
#
loop_
_entity.id
_entity.type
_entity.pdbx_description
1 polymer ?
#
loop_
_entity_poly.entity_id
_entity_poly.type
_entity_poly.pdbx_seq_one_letter_code
_entity_poly.pdbx_strand_id
1 'polypeptide(L)'
;MSHLTSASASDSGQAEHFRCILAERRAELDARLAEDAQRLAARRRAGSTCGVKSIRHRMRKLERQLNEVDRMLSGLDALAGRTVNR
;
A
#
# COMPACT_ATOMS: atom_id res chain seq x y z
N MET A 1 31.08 19.80 -16.96
CA MET A 1 29.67 20.14 -16.67
C MET A 1 28.80 18.90 -16.89
N SER A 2 28.91 17.88 -16.03
CA SER A 2 28.25 16.58 -16.24
C SER A 2 27.66 15.96 -14.96
N HIS A 3 27.53 16.74 -13.88
CA HIS A 3 27.09 16.22 -12.57
C HIS A 3 25.57 16.32 -12.35
N LEU A 4 24.83 17.04 -13.21
CA LEU A 4 23.39 17.25 -13.06
C LEU A 4 22.54 16.10 -13.63
N THR A 5 23.05 15.33 -14.58
CA THR A 5 22.33 14.21 -15.22
C THR A 5 22.35 12.93 -14.39
N SER A 6 23.36 12.74 -13.54
CA SER A 6 23.50 11.52 -12.72
C SER A 6 22.54 11.51 -11.53
N ALA A 7 22.20 12.69 -10.98
CA ALA A 7 21.26 12.80 -9.86
C ALA A 7 19.82 12.48 -10.30
N SER A 8 19.36 13.03 -11.44
CA SER A 8 18.00 12.79 -11.94
C SER A 8 17.75 11.34 -12.37
N ALA A 9 18.75 10.66 -12.93
CA ALA A 9 18.65 9.25 -13.28
C ALA A 9 18.63 8.35 -12.02
N SER A 10 19.46 8.68 -11.01
CA SER A 10 19.48 7.96 -9.73
C SER A 10 18.18 8.14 -8.94
N ASP A 11 17.58 9.33 -8.98
CA ASP A 11 16.27 9.61 -8.36
C ASP A 11 15.15 8.81 -9.05
N SER A 12 15.23 8.62 -10.37
CA SER A 12 14.24 7.83 -11.13
C SER A 12 14.28 6.33 -10.77
N GLY A 13 15.49 5.75 -10.68
CA GLY A 13 15.66 4.33 -10.32
C GLY A 13 15.30 4.05 -8.86
N GLN A 14 15.61 4.98 -7.96
CA GLN A 14 15.22 4.87 -6.56
C GLN A 14 13.69 5.00 -6.38
N ALA A 15 13.05 5.93 -7.10
CA ALA A 15 11.60 6.06 -7.08
C ALA A 15 10.88 4.82 -7.63
N GLU A 16 11.39 4.22 -8.72
CA GLU A 16 10.86 2.96 -9.26
C GLU A 16 11.01 1.81 -8.27
N HIS A 17 12.17 1.69 -7.61
CA HIS A 17 12.39 0.68 -6.56
C HIS A 17 11.38 0.82 -5.41
N PHE A 18 11.15 2.05 -4.93
CA PHE A 18 10.15 2.29 -3.88
C PHE A 18 8.72 2.01 -4.36
N ARG A 19 8.37 2.29 -5.62
CA ARG A 19 7.07 1.91 -6.18
C ARG A 19 6.86 0.41 -6.14
N CYS A 20 7.87 -0.38 -6.53
CA CYS A 20 7.77 -1.86 -6.47
C CYS A 20 7.52 -2.34 -5.04
N ILE A 21 8.32 -1.88 -4.07
CA ILE A 21 8.15 -2.27 -2.65
C ILE A 21 6.77 -1.88 -2.13
N LEU A 22 6.30 -0.68 -2.43
CA LEU A 22 4.98 -0.22 -1.98
C LEU A 22 3.85 -0.99 -2.66
N ALA A 23 3.98 -1.35 -3.94
CA ALA A 23 3.01 -2.16 -4.66
C ALA A 23 2.92 -3.59 -4.09
N GLU A 24 4.05 -4.23 -3.80
CA GLU A 24 4.11 -5.53 -3.12
C GLU A 24 3.44 -5.45 -1.74
N ARG A 25 3.77 -4.41 -0.98
CA ARG A 25 3.18 -4.21 0.35
C ARG A 25 1.66 -3.98 0.28
N ARG A 26 1.20 -3.24 -0.73
CA ARG A 26 -0.23 -3.02 -0.99
C ARG A 26 -0.94 -4.34 -1.26
N ALA A 27 -0.39 -5.18 -2.14
CA ALA A 27 -0.93 -6.50 -2.46
C ALA A 27 -1.00 -7.41 -1.21
N GLU A 28 0.03 -7.37 -0.35
CA GLU A 28 0.03 -8.12 0.91
C GLU A 28 -1.09 -7.66 1.87
N LEU A 29 -1.31 -6.35 1.98
CA LEU A 29 -2.40 -5.80 2.81
C LEU A 29 -3.78 -6.18 2.26
N ASP A 30 -3.96 -6.11 0.94
CA ASP A 30 -5.19 -6.54 0.26
C ASP A 30 -5.48 -8.03 0.51
N ALA A 31 -4.46 -8.89 0.41
CA ALA A 31 -4.60 -10.32 0.71
C ALA A 31 -5.03 -10.57 2.15
N ARG A 32 -4.39 -9.89 3.12
CA ARG A 32 -4.75 -9.99 4.55
C ARG A 32 -6.17 -9.50 4.84
N LEU A 33 -6.63 -8.45 4.16
CA LEU A 33 -8.01 -7.97 4.26
C LEU A 33 -9.00 -8.99 3.70
N ALA A 34 -8.69 -9.60 2.56
CA ALA A 34 -9.52 -10.65 1.95
C ALA A 34 -9.65 -11.86 2.88
N GLU A 35 -8.55 -12.30 3.51
CA GLU A 35 -8.60 -13.37 4.52
C GLU A 35 -9.51 -13.03 5.71
N ASP A 36 -9.38 -11.82 6.27
CA ASP A 36 -10.20 -11.42 7.41
C ASP A 36 -11.68 -11.25 7.02
N ALA A 37 -11.97 -10.81 5.80
CA ALA A 37 -13.33 -10.80 5.25
C ALA A 37 -13.90 -12.21 5.11
N GLN A 38 -13.13 -13.17 4.60
CA GLN A 38 -13.52 -14.58 4.53
C GLN A 38 -13.78 -15.18 5.92
N ARG A 39 -12.93 -14.86 6.91
CA ARG A 39 -13.13 -15.26 8.31
C ARG A 39 -14.43 -14.70 8.88
N LEU A 40 -14.74 -13.43 8.64
CA LEU A 40 -16.03 -12.84 9.05
C LEU A 40 -17.22 -13.53 8.39
N ALA A 41 -17.13 -13.83 7.09
CA ALA A 41 -18.18 -14.54 6.36
C ALA A 41 -18.40 -15.96 6.92
N ALA A 42 -17.33 -16.67 7.27
CA ALA A 42 -17.41 -17.97 7.92
C ALA A 42 -18.07 -17.89 9.30
N ARG A 43 -17.68 -16.90 10.13
CA ARG A 43 -18.30 -16.67 11.46
C ARG A 43 -19.78 -16.35 11.35
N ARG A 44 -20.16 -15.50 10.39
CA ARG A 44 -21.56 -15.17 10.10
C ARG A 44 -22.37 -16.41 9.72
N ARG A 45 -21.85 -17.26 8.83
CA ARG A 45 -22.51 -18.53 8.44
C ARG A 45 -22.67 -19.49 9.61
N ALA A 46 -21.71 -19.51 10.53
CA ALA A 46 -21.77 -20.31 11.75
C ALA A 46 -22.62 -19.69 12.88
N GLY A 47 -23.22 -18.51 12.69
CA GLY A 47 -23.95 -17.79 13.75
C GLY A 47 -23.06 -17.35 14.94
N SER A 48 -21.74 -17.37 14.79
CA SER A 48 -20.80 -17.12 15.87
C SER A 48 -20.38 -15.65 15.93
N THR A 49 -20.48 -15.04 17.10
CA THR A 49 -19.98 -13.67 17.37
C THR A 49 -18.56 -13.67 17.93
N CYS A 50 -18.01 -14.85 18.24
CA CYS A 50 -16.68 -15.00 18.80
C CYS A 50 -15.62 -14.45 17.84
N GLY A 51 -14.73 -13.59 18.36
CA GLY A 51 -13.63 -12.99 17.60
C GLY A 51 -14.03 -11.94 16.56
N VAL A 52 -15.32 -11.70 16.30
CA VAL A 52 -15.79 -10.73 15.28
C VAL A 52 -15.26 -9.32 15.56
N LYS A 53 -15.29 -8.86 16.82
CA LYS A 53 -14.75 -7.55 17.21
C LYS A 53 -13.24 -7.44 16.94
N SER A 54 -12.48 -8.50 17.24
CA SER A 54 -11.04 -8.55 17.01
C SER A 54 -10.71 -8.51 15.52
N ILE A 55 -11.41 -9.31 14.70
CA ILE A 55 -11.23 -9.32 13.25
C ILE A 55 -11.53 -7.94 12.65
N ARG A 56 -12.66 -7.32 13.00
CA ARG A 56 -13.00 -5.96 12.54
C ARG A 56 -11.98 -4.90 12.99
N HIS A 57 -11.41 -5.05 14.18
CA HIS A 57 -10.36 -4.15 14.64
C HIS A 57 -9.10 -4.28 13.79
N ARG A 58 -8.66 -5.51 13.49
CA ARG A 58 -7.52 -5.76 12.61
C ARG A 58 -7.75 -5.23 11.19
N MET A 59 -8.92 -5.48 10.61
CA MET A 59 -9.29 -4.95 9.28
C MET A 59 -9.16 -3.43 9.23
N ARG A 60 -9.70 -2.70 10.23
CA ARG A 60 -9.55 -1.24 10.30
C ARG A 60 -8.10 -0.77 10.41
N LYS A 61 -7.23 -1.56 11.04
CA LYS A 61 -5.79 -1.26 11.09
C LYS A 61 -5.14 -1.46 9.73
N LEU A 62 -5.48 -2.55 9.03
CA LEU A 62 -4.98 -2.85 7.68
C LEU A 62 -5.45 -1.81 6.66
N GLU A 63 -6.72 -1.39 6.71
CA GLU A 63 -7.28 -0.32 5.86
C GLU A 63 -6.53 1.00 6.04
N ARG A 64 -6.16 1.35 7.28
CA ARG A 64 -5.33 2.55 7.54
C ARG A 64 -3.94 2.43 6.92
N GLN A 65 -3.32 1.26 7.01
CA GLN A 65 -2.02 1.00 6.39
C GLN A 65 -2.11 1.06 4.86
N LEU A 66 -3.20 0.56 4.27
CA LEU A 66 -3.46 0.66 2.84
C LEU A 66 -3.57 2.11 2.39
N ASN A 67 -4.36 2.90 3.10
CA ASN A 67 -4.49 4.34 2.82
C ASN A 67 -3.15 5.08 2.93
N GLU A 68 -2.27 4.66 3.83
CA GLU A 68 -0.93 5.25 3.97
C GLU A 68 -0.03 4.87 2.78
N VAL A 69 -0.04 3.60 2.37
CA VAL A 69 0.68 3.12 1.17
C VAL A 69 0.18 3.82 -0.09
N ASP A 70 -1.13 3.95 -0.28
CA ASP A 70 -1.73 4.64 -1.43
C ASP A 70 -1.33 6.12 -1.48
N ARG A 71 -1.21 6.78 -0.32
CA ARG A 71 -0.71 8.16 -0.24
C ARG A 71 0.77 8.25 -0.61
N MET A 72 1.60 7.30 -0.19
CA MET A 72 3.02 7.26 -0.55
C MET A 72 3.19 7.06 -2.06
N LEU A 73 2.45 6.13 -2.66
CA LEU A 73 2.44 5.90 -4.11
C LEU A 73 2.02 7.17 -4.87
N SER A 74 0.91 7.80 -4.45
CA SER A 74 0.45 9.06 -5.04
C SER A 74 1.49 10.18 -4.93
N GLY A 75 2.24 10.23 -3.82
CA GLY A 75 3.34 11.17 -3.63
C GLY A 75 4.51 10.94 -4.59
N LEU A 76 4.89 9.67 -4.82
CA LEU A 76 5.92 9.31 -5.81
C LEU A 76 5.50 9.67 -7.23
N ASP A 77 4.24 9.47 -7.59
CA ASP A 77 3.72 9.81 -8.91
C ASP A 77 3.66 11.32 -9.13
N ALA A 78 3.25 12.09 -8.10
CA ALA A 78 3.30 13.54 -8.15
C ALA A 78 4.74 14.08 -8.31
N LEU A 79 5.71 13.48 -7.62
CA LEU A 79 7.13 13.85 -7.75
C LEU A 79 7.66 13.56 -9.16
N ALA A 80 7.33 12.40 -9.72
CA ALA A 80 7.72 12.05 -11.09
C ALA A 80 7.07 12.95 -12.17
N GLY A 81 5.80 13.32 -12.00
CA GLY A 81 5.15 14.27 -12.90
C GLY A 81 5.76 15.68 -12.83
N ARG A 82 6.29 16.07 -11.66
CA ARG A 82 6.93 17.37 -11.45
C ARG A 82 8.33 17.45 -12.04
N THR A 83 9.03 16.32 -12.19
CA THR A 83 10.33 16.24 -12.88
C THR A 83 10.23 16.31 -14.41
N VAL A 84 9.08 15.99 -15.01
CA VAL A 84 8.89 16.03 -16.48
C VAL A 84 8.59 17.46 -17.00
N ASN A 85 8.14 18.37 -16.13
CA ASN A 85 7.78 19.76 -16.48
C ASN A 85 8.89 20.80 -16.17
N ARG A 86 10.15 20.38 -16.04
CA ARG A 86 11.33 21.26 -15.89
C ARG A 86 12.32 21.00 -17.01
#